data_AF-A0A1I6ULZ1-F1
#
_entry.id   AF-A0A1I6ULZ1-F1
#
_cell.length_a   1.000
_cell.length_b   1.000
_cell.length_c   1.000
_cell.angle_alpha   90.00
_cell.angle_beta   90.00
_cell.angle_gamma   90.00
#
_symmetry.space_group_name_H-M   'P 1'
#
loop_
_entity.id
_entity.type
_entity.pdbx_description
1 polymer ?
#
loop_
_entity_poly.entity_id
_entity_poly.type
_entity_poly.pdbx_seq_one_letter_code
_entity_poly.pdbx_strand_id
1 'polypeptide(L)' 'MKKQKVCFTLRRYNHGYAKYIIAKRDYSFEDALMATLLLDELAFHRNKQSIDQAIDEAIQAGDEATFNQLAQAYRHYYLD' A
#
# COMPACT_ATOMS: atom_id res chain seq x y z
N MET A 1 -41.81 -41.43 24.17
CA MET A 1 -40.59 -41.00 23.45
C MET A 1 -39.85 -39.95 24.28
N LYS A 2 -38.74 -40.31 24.94
CA LYS A 2 -37.96 -39.37 25.76
C LYS A 2 -37.09 -38.52 24.83
N LYS A 3 -37.40 -37.22 24.71
CA LYS A 3 -36.58 -36.27 23.94
C LYS A 3 -35.25 -36.06 24.66
N GLN A 4 -34.16 -36.50 24.05
CA GLN A 4 -32.81 -36.29 24.57
C GLN A 4 -32.42 -34.82 24.37
N LYS A 5 -32.16 -34.10 25.46
CA LYS A 5 -31.70 -32.71 25.41
C LYS A 5 -30.19 -32.71 25.19
N VAL A 6 -29.75 -32.36 23.99
CA VAL A 6 -28.31 -32.20 23.68
C VAL A 6 -27.90 -30.79 24.12
N CYS A 7 -26.95 -30.70 25.03
CA CYS A 7 -26.40 -29.44 25.52
C CYS A 7 -24.98 -29.31 24.99
N PHE A 8 -24.73 -28.31 24.13
CA PHE A 8 -23.41 -28.00 23.62
C PHE A 8 -22.70 -27.06 24.59
N THR A 9 -21.54 -27.45 25.08
CA THR A 9 -20.70 -26.61 25.94
C THR A 9 -19.41 -26.30 25.21
N LEU A 10 -19.10 -25.01 25.06
CA LEU A 10 -17.80 -24.56 24.55
C LEU A 10 -16.72 -24.87 25.59
N ARG A 11 -15.98 -25.96 25.39
CA ARG A 11 -14.75 -26.25 26.16
C ARG A 11 -13.57 -25.57 25.48
N ARG A 12 -12.85 -24.72 26.21
CA ARG A 12 -11.52 -24.27 25.79
C ARG A 12 -10.57 -25.45 25.91
N TYR A 13 -10.06 -25.93 24.78
CA TYR A 13 -9.06 -27.00 24.72
C TYR A 13 -7.73 -26.54 25.35
N ASN A 14 -7.62 -26.64 26.67
CA ASN A 14 -6.36 -26.45 27.40
C ASN A 14 -5.60 -27.77 27.56
N HIS A 15 -5.42 -28.52 26.47
CA HIS A 15 -4.44 -29.60 26.40
C HIS A 15 -3.59 -29.37 25.15
N GLY A 16 -2.47 -28.66 25.32
CA GLY A 16 -1.45 -28.47 24.28
C GLY A 16 -1.26 -27.06 23.74
N TYR A 17 -2.12 -26.09 24.06
CA TYR A 17 -1.97 -24.70 23.60
C TYR A 17 -1.54 -23.76 24.74
N ALA A 18 -0.71 -22.77 24.40
CA ALA A 18 -0.23 -21.78 25.34
C ALA A 18 -1.40 -21.09 26.06
N LYS A 19 -1.27 -20.96 27.39
CA LYS A 19 -2.30 -20.49 28.34
C LYS A 19 -2.87 -19.09 28.04
N TYR A 20 -2.23 -18.34 27.15
CA TYR A 20 -2.62 -17.00 26.70
C TYR A 20 -2.15 -16.79 25.26
N ILE A 21 -3.02 -16.20 24.44
CA ILE A 21 -2.64 -15.63 23.15
C ILE A 21 -2.06 -14.26 23.47
N ILE A 22 -0.76 -14.05 23.22
CA ILE A 22 -0.18 -12.71 23.24
C ILE A 22 -0.69 -12.02 21.99
N ALA A 23 -1.60 -11.04 22.14
CA ALA A 23 -1.97 -10.17 21.04
C ALA A 23 -0.68 -9.50 20.52
N LYS A 24 -0.39 -9.66 19.22
CA LYS A 24 0.69 -8.90 18.60
C LYS A 24 0.35 -7.41 18.78
N ARG A 25 1.36 -6.60 19.06
CA ARG A 25 1.20 -5.14 19.05
C ARG A 25 0.89 -4.75 17.61
N ASP A 26 -0.38 -4.58 17.30
CA ASP A 26 -0.78 -3.97 16.05
C ASP A 26 -0.27 -2.53 16.07
N TYR A 27 0.31 -2.11 14.95
CA TYR A 27 0.70 -0.72 14.76
C TYR A 27 -0.55 0.16 14.91
N SER A 28 -0.41 1.35 15.52
CA SER A 28 -1.53 2.28 15.56
C SER A 28 -1.95 2.56 14.11
N PHE A 29 -3.25 2.55 13.84
CA PHE A 29 -3.77 2.87 12.52
C PHE A 29 -3.22 4.22 12.02
N GLU A 30 -3.08 5.18 12.94
CA GLU A 30 -2.55 6.52 12.67
C GLU A 30 -1.10 6.46 12.20
N ASP A 31 -0.26 5.65 12.84
CA ASP A 31 1.16 5.50 12.47
C ASP A 31 1.29 4.85 11.07
N ALA A 32 0.46 3.85 10.78
CA ALA A 32 0.44 3.20 9.47
C ALA A 32 -0.06 4.16 8.37
N LEU A 33 -1.10 4.94 8.66
CA LEU A 33 -1.63 5.95 7.77
C LEU A 33 -0.59 7.04 7.47
N MET A 34 0.08 7.56 8.50
CA MET A 34 1.12 8.57 8.34
C MET A 34 2.29 8.06 7.50
N ALA A 35 2.76 6.84 7.75
CA ALA A 35 3.82 6.23 6.95
C ALA A 35 3.40 6.08 5.48
N THR A 36 2.14 5.74 5.22
CA THR A 36 1.61 5.57 3.86
C THR A 36 1.55 6.92 3.13
N LEU A 37 1.00 7.95 3.76
CA LEU A 37 0.90 9.30 3.19
C LEU A 37 2.29 9.90 2.88
N LEU A 38 3.24 9.75 3.80
CA LEU A 38 4.62 10.20 3.60
C LEU A 38 5.29 9.47 2.43
N LEU A 39 5.08 8.16 2.31
CA LEU A 39 5.67 7.38 1.24
C LEU A 39 5.05 7.72 -0.11
N ASP A 40 3.74 7.94 -0.16
CA ASP A 40 3.05 8.42 -1.36
C ASP A 40 3.57 9.78 -1.82
N GLU A 41 3.75 10.73 -0.90
CA GLU A 41 4.29 12.06 -1.22
C GLU A 41 5.72 11.98 -1.76
N LEU A 42 6.59 11.20 -1.10
CA LEU A 42 7.97 11.00 -1.56
C LEU A 42 8.04 10.30 -2.92
N ALA A 43 7.20 9.28 -3.13
CA ALA A 43 7.12 8.58 -4.40
C ALA A 43 6.63 9.50 -5.52
N PHE A 44 5.63 10.33 -5.26
CA PHE A 44 5.14 11.34 -6.19
C PHE A 44 6.24 12.32 -6.61
N HIS A 45 6.95 12.91 -5.65
CA HIS A 45 8.03 13.86 -5.94
C HIS A 45 9.17 13.22 -6.74
N ARG A 46 9.59 12.02 -6.36
CA ARG A 46 10.65 11.29 -7.07
C ARG A 46 10.24 10.97 -8.50
N ASN A 47 9.01 10.50 -8.70
CA ASN A 47 8.51 10.16 -10.03
C ASN A 47 8.45 11.41 -10.91
N LYS A 48 7.92 12.52 -10.38
CA LYS A 48 7.89 13.81 -11.09
C LYS A 48 9.29 14.26 -11.50
N GLN A 49 10.24 14.26 -10.57
CA GLN A 49 11.61 14.65 -10.86
C GLN A 49 12.26 13.77 -11.93
N SER A 50 12.02 12.45 -11.88
CA SER A 50 12.56 11.52 -12.88
C SER A 50 11.99 11.78 -14.28
N ILE A 51 10.72 12.16 -14.37
CA ILE A 51 10.06 12.48 -15.65
C ILE A 51 10.60 13.79 -16.20
N ASP A 52 10.69 14.83 -15.36
CA ASP A 52 11.22 16.14 -15.75
C ASP A 52 12.65 16.00 -16.28
N GLN A 53 13.49 15.20 -15.60
CA GLN A 53 14.84 14.89 -16.07
C GLN A 53 14.86 14.17 -17.42
N ALA A 54 14.02 13.15 -17.61
CA ALA A 54 13.95 12.43 -18.88
C ALA A 54 13.49 13.33 -20.05
N ILE A 55 12.58 14.27 -19.77
CA ILE A 55 12.12 15.26 -20.74
C ILE A 55 13.26 16.23 -21.07
N ASP A 56 13.93 16.78 -20.07
CA ASP A 56 15.06 17.70 -20.26
C ASP A 56 16.20 17.04 -21.06
N GLU A 57 16.50 15.77 -20.78
CA GLU A 57 17.48 14.99 -21.53
C GLU A 57 17.07 14.79 -22.99
N ALA A 58 15.79 14.46 -23.25
CA ALA A 58 15.28 14.34 -24.63
C ALA A 58 15.35 15.66 -25.39
N ILE A 59 15.06 16.79 -24.73
CA ILE A 59 15.19 18.14 -25.30
C ILE A 59 16.66 18.45 -25.63
N GLN A 60 17.58 18.16 -24.71
CA GLN A 60 19.02 18.36 -24.93
C GLN A 60 19.56 17.50 -26.07
N ALA A 61 19.08 16.27 -26.21
CA ALA A 61 19.45 15.36 -27.28
C ALA A 61 18.80 15.70 -28.63
N GLY A 62 17.80 16.58 -28.65
CA GLY A 62 17.01 16.91 -29.85
C GLY A 62 16.14 15.76 -30.35
N ASP A 63 15.80 14.81 -29.48
CA ASP A 63 15.00 13.63 -29.84
C ASP A 63 13.50 13.91 -29.64
N GLU A 64 12.86 14.40 -30.71
CA GLU A 64 11.43 14.69 -30.76
C GLU A 64 10.55 13.44 -30.55
N ALA A 65 11.05 12.24 -30.85
CA ALA A 65 10.25 11.02 -30.73
C ALA A 65 10.08 10.61 -29.26
N THR A 66 11.18 10.60 -28.49
CA THR A 66 11.11 10.34 -27.05
C THR A 66 10.37 11.46 -26.33
N PHE A 67 10.58 12.73 -26.70
CA PHE A 67 9.83 13.83 -26.11
C PHE A 67 8.31 13.66 -26.28
N ASN A 68 7.83 13.38 -27.50
CA ASN A 68 6.40 13.19 -27.76
C ASN A 68 5.82 11.97 -27.03
N GLN A 69 6.58 10.88 -26.93
CA GLN A 69 6.16 9.70 -26.18
C GLN A 69 6.03 9.99 -24.68
N LEU A 70 7.02 10.66 -24.09
CA LEU A 70 7.00 11.05 -22.68
C LEU A 70 5.87 12.05 -22.41
N ALA A 71 5.73 13.08 -23.25
CA ALA A 71 4.65 14.07 -23.14
C ALA A 71 3.26 13.43 -23.20
N GLN A 72 3.06 12.44 -24.08
CA GLN A 72 1.77 11.74 -24.18
C GLN A 72 1.51 10.79 -23.01
N ALA A 73 2.53 10.05 -22.55
CA ALA A 73 2.42 9.13 -21.43
C ALA A 73 2.11 9.86 -20.11
N TYR A 74 2.68 11.05 -19.90
CA TYR A 74 2.57 11.79 -18.64
C TYR A 74 1.52 12.91 -18.64
N ARG A 75 0.76 13.06 -19.73
CA ARG A 75 -0.31 14.05 -19.86
C ARG A 75 -1.35 13.98 -18.73
N HIS A 76 -1.56 12.80 -18.14
CA HIS A 76 -2.51 12.60 -17.05
C HIS A 76 -2.01 13.06 -15.66
N TYR A 77 -0.70 13.27 -15.49
CA TYR A 77 -0.11 13.70 -14.22
C TYR A 77 -0.08 15.22 -14.06
N TYR A 78 -0.26 15.94 -15.17
CA TYR A 78 -0.46 17.38 -15.19
C TYR A 78 -1.97 17.63 -15.34
N LEU A 79 -2.63 18.00 -14.24
CA LEU A 79 -3.96 18.61 -14.30
C LEU A 79 -3.76 20.08 -14.70
N ASP A 80 -4.43 20.50 -15.78
CA ASP A 80 -4.67 21.91 -16.12
C ASP A 80 -5.32 22.67 -14.95
#